data_AF-A0A2V9KAD0-F1
#
_entry.id   AF-A0A2V9KAD0-F1
#
_cell.length_a   1.000
_cell.length_b   1.000
_cell.length_c   1.000
_cell.angle_alpha   90.00
_cell.angle_beta   90.00
_cell.angle_gamma   90.00
#
_symmetry.space_group_name_H-M   'P 1'
#
loop_
_entity.id
_entity.type
_entity.pdbx_description
1 polymer ?
#
loop_
_entity_poly.entity_id
_entity_poly.type
_entity_poly.pdbx_seq_one_letter_code
_entity_poly.pdbx_strand_id
1 'polypeptide(L)'
;MTSRAFTPANQITILRLIFVPLFAILELGRHYDWSLAVLALAAVSDVVDGTVARLFHQESELGIALDPIADKVLMAAAFILLAYHGVLPWWVTILVLSRDVAMVLTALLISLVAGYRPFRPTSLGRISTVFQVASVFAGVSYQVRLPLIEKPVLQLFTLLAAFFTVASGLHYLLVVRQLYAVHPAAETPANASDPKEK
;
A
#
# COMPACT_ATOMS: atom_id res chain seq x y z
N MET A 1 17.14 16.79 23.23
CA MET A 1 16.59 16.48 21.90
C MET A 1 17.72 16.04 21.01
N THR A 2 18.08 14.76 21.06
CA THR A 2 19.17 14.21 20.24
C THR A 2 18.51 13.34 19.18
N SER A 3 18.46 13.84 17.95
CA SER A 3 17.93 13.15 16.79
C SER A 3 18.71 11.86 16.56
N ARG A 4 18.22 10.74 17.09
CA ARG A 4 18.70 9.41 16.69
C ARG A 4 18.10 9.06 15.33
N ALA A 5 18.57 9.76 14.29
CA ALA A 5 18.28 9.45 12.89
C ALA A 5 18.89 8.10 12.45
N PHE A 6 19.77 7.51 13.27
CA PHE A 6 20.45 6.24 13.03
C PHE A 6 19.86 5.11 13.90
N THR A 7 18.60 4.77 13.67
CA THR A 7 18.06 3.47 14.12
C THR A 7 18.13 2.47 12.96
N PRO A 8 18.30 1.17 13.24
CA PRO A 8 18.32 0.14 12.19
C PRO A 8 17.07 0.21 11.29
N ALA A 9 15.89 0.46 11.87
CA ALA A 9 14.64 0.62 11.13
C ALA A 9 14.66 1.78 10.12
N ASN A 10 15.25 2.93 10.48
CA ASN A 10 15.31 4.08 9.58
C ASN A 10 16.24 3.83 8.38
N GLN A 11 17.38 3.18 8.62
CA GLN A 11 18.35 2.88 7.56
C GLN A 11 17.73 1.98 6.48
N ILE A 12 16.89 1.03 6.87
CA ILE A 12 16.38 0.05 5.93
C ILE A 12 15.12 0.57 5.23
N THR A 13 14.34 1.43 5.89
CA THR A 13 13.30 2.24 5.21
C THR A 13 13.92 3.15 4.15
N ILE A 14 15.05 3.82 4.46
CA ILE A 14 15.80 4.63 3.49
C ILE A 14 16.35 3.75 2.36
N LEU A 15 16.88 2.57 2.68
CA LEU A 15 17.36 1.61 1.68
C LEU A 15 16.24 1.19 0.73
N ARG A 16 15.04 0.95 1.24
CA ARG A 16 13.86 0.62 0.43
C ARG A 16 13.46 1.78 -0.48
N LEU A 17 13.55 3.01 0.01
CA LEU A 17 13.33 4.19 -0.81
C LEU A 17 14.36 4.32 -1.94
N ILE A 18 15.58 3.81 -1.76
CA ILE A 18 16.62 3.72 -2.80
C ILE A 18 16.33 2.55 -3.77
N PHE A 19 15.74 1.45 -3.29
CA PHE A 19 15.35 0.34 -4.16
C PHE A 19 14.28 0.73 -5.19
N VAL A 20 13.40 1.69 -4.88
CA VAL A 20 12.39 2.20 -5.81
C VAL A 20 13.01 2.74 -7.12
N PRO A 21 13.85 3.79 -7.12
CA PRO A 21 14.44 4.32 -8.34
C PRO A 21 15.42 3.32 -8.97
N LEU A 22 16.11 2.50 -8.17
CA LEU A 22 16.99 1.46 -8.69
C LEU A 22 16.21 0.43 -9.51
N PHE A 23 15.11 -0.09 -8.96
CA PHE A 23 14.18 -0.98 -9.65
C PHE A 23 13.69 -0.33 -10.94
N ALA A 24 13.23 0.93 -10.86
CA ALA A 24 12.70 1.63 -12.02
C ALA A 24 13.72 1.80 -13.15
N ILE A 25 14.97 2.14 -12.83
CA ILE A 25 16.05 2.29 -13.82
C ILE A 25 16.38 0.94 -14.46
N LEU A 26 16.49 -0.13 -13.67
CA LEU A 26 16.81 -1.47 -14.17
C LEU A 26 15.71 -2.02 -15.06
N GLU A 27 14.46 -1.85 -14.65
CA GLU A 27 13.28 -2.28 -15.39
C GLU A 27 13.18 -1.54 -16.73
N LEU A 28 13.33 -0.21 -16.72
CA LEU A 28 13.31 0.61 -17.93
C LEU A 28 14.49 0.29 -18.86
N GLY A 29 15.65 -0.02 -18.28
CA GLY A 29 16.85 -0.50 -18.98
C GLY A 29 16.75 -1.94 -19.50
N ARG A 30 15.63 -2.64 -19.26
CA ARG A 30 15.39 -4.04 -19.63
C ARG A 30 16.36 -5.04 -18.99
N HIS A 31 16.98 -4.66 -17.88
CA HIS A 31 17.80 -5.52 -17.03
C HIS A 31 16.90 -6.26 -16.02
N TYR A 32 16.00 -7.09 -16.55
CA TYR A 32 14.92 -7.72 -15.76
C TYR A 32 15.43 -8.69 -14.69
N ASP A 33 16.58 -9.30 -14.92
CA ASP A 33 17.30 -10.15 -13.97
C ASP A 33 17.71 -9.37 -12.72
N TRP A 34 18.30 -8.20 -12.91
CA TRP A 34 18.67 -7.29 -11.82
C TRP A 34 17.46 -6.63 -11.18
N SER A 35 16.45 -6.26 -11.98
CA SER A 35 15.18 -5.74 -11.48
C SER A 35 14.49 -6.73 -10.53
N LEU A 36 14.45 -8.02 -10.91
CA LEU A 36 13.92 -9.08 -10.07
C LEU A 36 14.74 -9.25 -8.78
N ALA A 37 16.07 -9.19 -8.88
CA ALA A 37 16.94 -9.27 -7.70
C ALA A 37 16.69 -8.11 -6.73
N VAL A 38 16.56 -6.88 -7.22
CA VAL A 38 16.24 -5.71 -6.39
C VAL A 38 14.86 -5.83 -5.76
N LEU A 39 13.86 -6.28 -6.51
CA LEU A 39 12.51 -6.51 -5.99
C LEU A 39 12.52 -7.58 -4.88
N ALA A 40 13.24 -8.68 -5.09
CA ALA A 40 13.39 -9.73 -4.09
C ALA A 40 14.13 -9.24 -2.84
N LEU A 41 15.22 -8.49 -3.01
CA LEU A 41 15.95 -7.89 -1.90
C LEU A 41 15.07 -6.92 -1.09
N ALA A 42 14.29 -6.07 -1.76
CA ALA A 42 13.36 -5.17 -1.09
C ALA A 42 12.32 -5.91 -0.24
N ALA A 43 11.75 -7.00 -0.77
CA ALA A 43 10.78 -7.83 -0.04
C ALA A 43 11.42 -8.56 1.15
N VAL A 44 12.64 -9.08 0.99
CA VAL A 44 13.37 -9.74 2.08
C VAL A 44 13.74 -8.73 3.17
N SER A 45 14.22 -7.54 2.80
CA SER A 45 14.50 -6.46 3.75
C SER A 45 13.28 -6.15 4.62
N ASP A 46 12.08 -6.06 4.04
CA ASP A 46 10.85 -5.80 4.80
C ASP A 46 10.55 -6.85 5.87
N VAL A 47 10.62 -8.13 5.50
CA VAL A 47 10.34 -9.22 6.43
C VAL A 47 11.37 -9.27 7.56
N VAL A 48 12.65 -9.05 7.23
CA VAL A 48 13.74 -9.04 8.19
C VAL A 48 13.57 -7.87 9.15
N ASP A 49 13.33 -6.65 8.66
CA ASP A 49 13.17 -5.45 9.47
C ASP A 49 11.97 -5.53 10.39
N GLY A 50 10.83 -5.94 9.84
CA GLY A 50 9.61 -6.09 10.62
C GLY A 50 9.81 -7.10 11.75
N THR A 51 10.64 -8.14 11.56
CA THR A 51 10.92 -9.13 12.59
C THR A 51 11.94 -8.63 13.61
N VAL A 52 13.02 -8.00 13.15
CA VAL A 52 14.07 -7.44 14.02
C VAL A 52 13.54 -6.28 14.86
N ALA A 53 12.79 -5.35 14.26
CA ALA A 53 12.21 -4.21 14.96
C ALA A 53 11.25 -4.64 16.08
N ARG A 54 10.41 -5.66 15.82
CA ARG A 54 9.52 -6.28 16.82
C ARG A 54 10.30 -6.94 17.94
N LEU A 55 11.40 -7.62 17.64
CA LEU A 55 12.22 -8.31 18.64
C LEU A 55 13.00 -7.35 19.55
N PHE A 56 13.51 -6.24 19.00
CA PHE A 56 14.37 -5.32 19.73
C PHE A 56 13.65 -4.09 20.31
N HIS A 57 12.35 -3.91 20.03
CA HIS A 57 11.54 -2.76 20.49
C HIS A 57 12.18 -1.40 20.13
N GLN A 58 12.95 -1.35 19.04
CA GLN A 58 13.69 -0.17 18.57
C GLN A 58 13.03 0.41 17.32
N GLU A 59 11.71 0.61 17.38
CA GLU A 59 10.97 1.28 16.32
C GLU A 59 11.08 2.79 16.50
N SER A 60 11.38 3.51 15.40
CA SER A 60 11.32 4.98 15.39
C SER A 60 9.99 5.42 14.79
N GLU A 61 9.38 6.48 15.34
CA GLU A 61 8.11 7.01 14.83
C GLU A 61 8.18 7.40 13.33
N LEU A 62 9.34 7.90 12.90
CA LEU A 62 9.61 8.22 11.50
C LEU A 62 9.68 6.98 10.62
N GLY A 63 10.38 5.93 11.06
CA GLY A 63 10.47 4.66 10.33
C GLY A 63 9.09 4.01 10.18
N ILE A 64 8.30 3.96 11.26
CA ILE A 64 6.93 3.42 11.24
C ILE A 64 6.05 4.15 10.21
N ALA A 65 6.18 5.47 10.10
CA ALA A 65 5.39 6.26 9.17
C ALA A 65 5.87 6.14 7.71
N LEU A 66 7.18 6.07 7.49
CA LEU A 66 7.79 6.01 6.16
C LEU A 66 7.72 4.62 5.53
N ASP A 67 7.71 3.56 6.34
CA ASP A 67 7.76 2.17 5.89
C ASP A 67 6.59 1.81 4.95
N PRO A 68 5.31 2.06 5.30
CA PRO A 68 4.18 1.82 4.38
C PRO A 68 4.21 2.69 3.12
N ILE A 69 4.83 3.88 3.18
CA ILE A 69 4.93 4.79 2.04
C ILE A 69 5.92 4.24 1.02
N ALA A 70 7.11 3.83 1.48
CA ALA A 70 8.14 3.24 0.61
C ALA A 70 7.59 2.00 -0.12
N ASP A 71 6.88 1.14 0.60
CA ASP A 71 6.26 -0.07 0.06
C ASP A 71 5.20 0.24 -1.01
N LYS A 72 4.33 1.23 -0.74
CA LYS A 72 3.32 1.68 -1.70
C LYS A 72 3.92 2.29 -2.95
N VAL A 73 4.99 3.07 -2.82
CA VAL A 73 5.68 3.69 -3.95
C VAL A 73 6.36 2.63 -4.81
N LEU A 74 7.04 1.65 -4.20
CA LEU A 74 7.66 0.54 -4.94
C LEU A 74 6.62 -0.23 -5.75
N MET A 75 5.53 -0.62 -5.10
CA MET A 75 4.42 -1.34 -5.74
C MET A 75 3.78 -0.53 -6.86
N ALA A 76 3.54 0.76 -6.64
CA ALA A 76 2.98 1.64 -7.67
C ALA A 76 3.91 1.75 -8.89
N ALA A 77 5.21 1.97 -8.67
CA ALA A 77 6.20 2.01 -9.73
C ALA A 77 6.24 0.71 -10.52
N ALA A 78 6.22 -0.44 -9.85
CA ALA A 78 6.23 -1.75 -10.49
C ALA A 78 4.99 -2.00 -11.36
N PHE A 79 3.78 -1.70 -10.86
CA PHE A 79 2.55 -1.82 -11.66
C PHE A 79 2.54 -0.92 -12.89
N ILE A 80 3.07 0.31 -12.77
CA ILE A 80 3.16 1.26 -13.88
C ILE A 80 4.15 0.75 -14.93
N LEU A 81 5.34 0.33 -14.51
CA LEU A 81 6.39 -0.14 -15.43
C LEU A 81 6.00 -1.44 -16.12
N LEU A 82 5.43 -2.40 -15.39
CA LEU A 82 4.91 -3.63 -15.98
C LEU A 82 3.78 -3.37 -16.99
N ALA A 83 2.92 -2.39 -16.74
CA ALA A 83 1.90 -1.99 -17.70
C ALA A 83 2.49 -1.27 -18.92
N TYR A 84 3.50 -0.43 -18.70
CA TYR A 84 4.25 0.24 -19.76
C TYR A 84 4.94 -0.76 -20.69
N HIS A 85 5.52 -1.84 -20.15
CA HIS A 85 6.12 -2.92 -20.93
C HIS A 85 5.09 -3.89 -21.55
N GLY A 86 3.79 -3.67 -21.32
CA GLY A 86 2.71 -4.50 -21.86
C GLY A 86 2.58 -5.87 -21.19
N VAL A 87 3.22 -6.06 -20.04
CA VAL A 87 3.16 -7.31 -19.25
C VAL A 87 1.85 -7.37 -18.46
N LEU A 88 1.47 -6.26 -17.84
CA LEU A 88 0.19 -6.10 -17.15
C LEU A 88 -0.76 -5.22 -17.97
N PRO A 89 -2.07 -5.51 -17.95
CA PRO A 89 -3.04 -4.66 -18.61
C PRO A 89 -3.29 -3.38 -17.77
N TRP A 90 -3.36 -2.23 -18.45
CA TRP A 90 -3.55 -0.93 -17.81
C TRP A 90 -4.77 -0.85 -16.89
N TRP A 91 -5.86 -1.55 -17.21
CA TRP A 91 -7.06 -1.53 -16.38
C TRP A 91 -6.81 -2.12 -14.97
N VAL A 92 -5.93 -3.12 -14.83
CA VAL A 92 -5.57 -3.69 -13.51
C VAL A 92 -4.68 -2.70 -12.75
N THR A 93 -3.69 -2.11 -13.44
CA THR A 93 -2.81 -1.10 -12.84
C THR A 93 -3.61 0.08 -12.30
N ILE A 94 -4.53 0.64 -13.09
CA ILE A 94 -5.41 1.74 -12.66
C ILE A 94 -6.30 1.32 -11.49
N LEU A 95 -6.87 0.11 -11.53
CA LEU A 95 -7.70 -0.43 -10.44
C LEU A 95 -6.92 -0.51 -9.12
N VAL A 96 -5.71 -1.07 -9.15
CA VAL A 96 -4.87 -1.22 -7.95
C VAL A 96 -4.44 0.15 -7.40
N LEU A 97 -3.95 1.03 -8.27
CA LEU A 97 -3.50 2.38 -7.88
C LEU A 97 -4.65 3.22 -7.31
N SER A 98 -5.82 3.21 -7.96
CA SER A 98 -6.98 3.98 -7.49
C SER A 98 -7.47 3.49 -6.13
N ARG A 99 -7.49 2.18 -5.89
CA ARG A 99 -7.82 1.61 -4.58
C ARG A 99 -6.83 2.05 -3.51
N ASP A 100 -5.54 2.01 -3.81
CA ASP A 100 -4.50 2.39 -2.85
C ASP A 100 -4.56 3.88 -2.49
N VAL A 101 -4.76 4.76 -3.49
CA VAL A 101 -5.01 6.19 -3.28
C VAL A 101 -6.26 6.41 -2.43
N ALA A 102 -7.36 5.70 -2.72
CA ALA A 102 -8.60 5.81 -1.96
C ALA A 102 -8.43 5.42 -0.48
N MET A 103 -7.63 4.39 -0.19
CA MET A 103 -7.33 3.98 1.19
C MET A 103 -6.50 5.03 1.93
N VAL A 104 -5.46 5.56 1.30
CA VAL A 104 -4.62 6.61 1.90
C VAL A 104 -5.43 7.88 2.14
N LEU A 105 -6.23 8.31 1.16
CA LEU A 105 -7.06 9.50 1.26
C LEU A 105 -8.10 9.36 2.37
N THR A 106 -8.76 8.20 2.47
CA THR A 106 -9.77 8.00 3.51
C THR A 106 -9.14 7.93 4.90
N ALA A 107 -7.99 7.28 5.05
CA ALA A 107 -7.23 7.29 6.30
C ALA A 107 -6.82 8.71 6.72
N LEU A 108 -6.40 9.54 5.76
CA LEU A 108 -6.07 10.94 5.98
C LEU A 108 -7.29 11.75 6.42
N LEU A 109 -8.42 11.64 5.70
CA LEU A 109 -9.66 12.35 6.04
C LEU A 109 -10.18 11.99 7.43
N ILE A 110 -10.17 10.71 7.79
CA ILE A 110 -10.57 10.27 9.14
C ILE A 110 -9.62 10.85 10.19
N SER A 111 -8.32 10.84 9.94
CA SER A 111 -7.32 11.37 10.86
C SER A 111 -7.47 12.88 11.09
N LEU A 112 -7.86 13.63 10.05
CA LEU A 112 -8.09 15.08 10.13
C LEU A 112 -9.40 15.42 10.86
N VAL A 113 -10.46 14.61 10.69
CA VAL A 113 -11.80 14.93 11.21
C VAL A 113 -12.05 14.35 12.62
N ALA A 114 -11.62 13.12 12.89
CA ALA A 114 -11.97 12.37 14.10
C ALA A 114 -10.78 12.16 15.07
N GLY A 115 -9.62 12.74 14.76
CA GLY A 115 -8.35 12.45 15.43
C GLY A 115 -7.78 11.09 15.02
N TYR A 116 -6.50 10.85 15.35
CA TYR A 116 -5.79 9.63 14.95
C TYR A 116 -6.45 8.39 15.58
N ARG A 117 -7.28 7.69 14.81
CA ARG A 117 -7.74 6.34 15.15
C ARG A 117 -7.05 5.36 14.21
N PRO A 118 -6.24 4.41 14.72
CA PRO A 118 -5.60 3.42 13.86
C PRO A 118 -6.68 2.55 13.23
N PHE A 119 -7.04 2.87 11.99
CA PHE A 119 -8.03 2.12 11.23
C PHE A 119 -7.37 0.82 10.78
N ARG A 120 -7.78 -0.30 11.40
CA ARG A 120 -7.21 -1.61 11.09
C ARG A 120 -7.58 -1.99 9.65
N PRO A 121 -6.61 -2.33 8.79
CA PRO A 121 -6.91 -2.83 7.45
C PRO A 121 -7.78 -4.09 7.56
N THR A 122 -8.80 -4.17 6.72
CA THR A 122 -9.70 -5.32 6.67
C THR A 122 -8.92 -6.56 6.20
N SER A 123 -9.28 -7.75 6.68
CA SER A 123 -8.59 -9.01 6.30
C SER A 123 -8.56 -9.21 4.78
N LEU A 124 -9.63 -8.79 4.09
CA LEU A 124 -9.73 -8.75 2.62
C LEU A 124 -8.68 -7.83 1.98
N GLY A 125 -8.39 -6.68 2.61
CA GLY A 125 -7.39 -5.75 2.12
C GLY A 125 -5.97 -6.31 2.19
N ARG A 126 -5.67 -7.13 3.20
CA ARG A 126 -4.38 -7.83 3.33
C ARG A 126 -4.22 -8.95 2.28
N ILE A 127 -5.29 -9.69 2.01
CA ILE A 127 -5.28 -10.72 0.96
C ILE A 127 -5.04 -10.08 -0.41
N SER A 128 -5.73 -8.97 -0.69
CA SER A 128 -5.54 -8.21 -1.93
C SER A 128 -4.09 -7.79 -2.14
N THR A 129 -3.41 -7.28 -1.10
CA THR A 129 -2.00 -6.86 -1.23
C THR A 129 -1.07 -8.04 -1.49
N VAL A 130 -1.33 -9.22 -0.89
CA VAL A 130 -0.54 -10.44 -1.18
C VAL A 130 -0.63 -10.81 -2.66
N PHE A 131 -1.83 -10.79 -3.23
CA PHE A 131 -2.00 -11.08 -4.66
C PHE A 131 -1.41 -10.01 -5.57
N GLN A 132 -1.45 -8.74 -5.17
CA GLN A 132 -0.79 -7.65 -5.89
C GLN A 132 0.72 -7.84 -5.92
N VAL A 133 1.36 -8.11 -4.78
CA VAL A 133 2.79 -8.43 -4.68
C VAL A 133 3.13 -9.64 -5.54
N ALA A 134 2.35 -10.73 -5.42
CA ALA A 134 2.55 -11.92 -6.24
C ALA A 134 2.44 -11.63 -7.75
N SER A 135 1.52 -10.75 -8.16
CA SER A 135 1.36 -10.36 -9.56
C SER A 135 2.55 -9.56 -10.08
N VAL A 136 3.10 -8.66 -9.26
CA VAL A 136 4.32 -7.92 -9.61
C VAL A 136 5.51 -8.86 -9.75
N PHE A 137 5.73 -9.75 -8.78
CA PHE A 137 6.80 -10.76 -8.86
C PHE A 137 6.66 -11.66 -10.08
N ALA A 138 5.44 -12.13 -10.37
CA ALA A 138 5.16 -12.92 -11.58
C ALA A 138 5.41 -12.11 -12.86
N GLY A 139 5.05 -10.82 -12.88
CA GLY A 139 5.27 -9.93 -14.03
C GLY A 139 6.75 -9.73 -14.35
N VAL A 140 7.57 -9.43 -13.33
CA VAL A 140 9.03 -9.30 -13.53
C VAL A 140 9.64 -10.65 -13.90
N SER A 141 9.24 -11.74 -13.24
CA SER A 141 9.71 -13.11 -13.53
C SER A 141 9.38 -13.57 -14.95
N TYR A 142 8.23 -13.16 -15.48
CA TYR A 142 7.82 -13.42 -16.87
C TYR A 142 8.77 -12.74 -17.87
N GLN A 143 9.22 -11.51 -17.58
CA GLN A 143 10.16 -10.79 -18.43
C GLN A 143 11.58 -11.40 -18.43
N VAL A 144 11.98 -12.00 -17.30
CA VAL A 144 13.23 -12.79 -17.20
C VAL A 144 13.15 -14.10 -18.00
N ARG A 145 11.96 -14.49 -18.48
CA ARG A 145 11.70 -15.77 -19.16
C ARG A 145 12.00 -16.98 -18.28
N LEU A 146 11.64 -16.90 -17.01
CA LEU A 146 11.71 -18.06 -16.12
C LEU A 146 10.72 -19.15 -16.58
N PRO A 147 11.15 -20.42 -16.70
CA PRO A 147 10.33 -21.51 -17.27
C PRO A 147 9.08 -21.84 -16.44
N LEU A 148 9.04 -21.40 -15.18
CA LEU A 148 7.92 -21.63 -14.27
C LEU A 148 6.76 -20.63 -14.44
N ILE A 149 7.00 -19.48 -15.08
CA ILE A 149 6.02 -18.40 -15.20
C ILE A 149 5.69 -18.16 -16.68
N GLU A 150 4.68 -18.89 -17.15
CA GLU A 150 4.12 -18.67 -18.48
C GLU A 150 2.98 -17.63 -18.44
N LYS A 151 2.57 -17.16 -19.62
CA LYS A 151 1.47 -16.21 -19.78
C LYS A 151 0.18 -16.57 -19.01
N PRO A 152 -0.33 -17.83 -18.99
CA PRO A 152 -1.52 -18.16 -18.22
C PRO A 152 -1.32 -18.02 -16.70
N VAL A 153 -0.12 -18.32 -16.20
CA VAL A 153 0.21 -18.16 -14.77
C VAL A 153 0.20 -16.69 -14.39
N LEU A 154 0.83 -15.83 -15.21
CA LEU A 154 0.80 -14.38 -15.04
C LEU A 154 -0.63 -13.84 -15.06
N GLN A 155 -1.45 -14.27 -16.02
CA GLN A 155 -2.85 -13.85 -16.14
C GLN A 155 -3.68 -14.27 -14.93
N LEU A 156 -3.46 -15.47 -14.39
CA LEU A 156 -4.12 -15.95 -13.19
C LEU A 156 -3.82 -15.05 -12.00
N PHE A 157 -2.54 -14.79 -11.71
CA PHE A 157 -2.15 -13.91 -10.61
C PHE A 157 -2.74 -12.50 -10.78
N THR A 158 -2.62 -11.95 -11.98
CA THR A 158 -3.14 -10.62 -12.33
C THR A 158 -4.66 -10.53 -12.12
N LEU A 159 -5.42 -11.55 -12.54
CA LEU A 159 -6.87 -11.58 -12.38
C LEU A 159 -7.27 -11.76 -10.91
N LEU A 160 -6.57 -12.62 -10.17
CA LEU A 160 -6.78 -12.78 -8.73
C LEU A 160 -6.50 -11.46 -7.99
N ALA A 161 -5.42 -10.77 -8.31
CA ALA A 161 -5.13 -9.46 -7.75
C ALA A 161 -6.25 -8.46 -8.04
N ALA A 162 -6.75 -8.41 -9.28
CA ALA A 162 -7.88 -7.55 -9.65
C ALA A 162 -9.14 -7.91 -8.85
N PHE A 163 -9.50 -9.20 -8.79
CA PHE A 163 -10.66 -9.71 -8.07
C PHE A 163 -10.62 -9.33 -6.58
N PHE A 164 -9.51 -9.61 -5.90
CA PHE A 164 -9.36 -9.29 -4.48
C PHE A 164 -9.28 -7.78 -4.24
N THR A 165 -8.75 -7.00 -5.19
CA THR A 165 -8.74 -5.53 -5.11
C THR A 165 -10.16 -4.98 -5.16
N VAL A 166 -10.99 -5.46 -6.09
CA VAL A 166 -12.41 -5.09 -6.19
C VAL A 166 -13.16 -5.53 -4.93
N ALA A 167 -13.00 -6.78 -4.50
CA ALA A 167 -13.67 -7.32 -3.33
C ALA A 167 -13.29 -6.54 -2.05
N SER A 168 -12.00 -6.19 -1.90
CA SER A 168 -11.52 -5.34 -0.81
C SER A 168 -12.11 -3.93 -0.87
N GLY A 169 -12.20 -3.33 -2.07
CA GLY A 169 -12.76 -2.00 -2.26
C GLY A 169 -14.26 -1.95 -1.92
N LEU A 170 -15.03 -2.93 -2.40
CA LEU A 170 -16.46 -3.05 -2.10
C LEU A 170 -16.71 -3.26 -0.60
N HIS A 171 -15.96 -4.16 0.03
CA HIS A 171 -16.05 -4.37 1.47
C HIS A 171 -15.73 -3.10 2.26
N TYR A 172 -14.72 -2.34 1.81
CA TYR A 172 -14.38 -1.05 2.42
C TYR A 172 -15.53 -0.04 2.34
N LEU A 173 -16.16 0.10 1.18
CA LEU A 173 -17.30 1.01 0.99
C LEU A 173 -18.48 0.65 1.92
N LEU A 174 -18.74 -0.65 2.10
CA LEU A 174 -19.80 -1.12 3.01
C LEU A 174 -19.47 -0.80 4.48
N VAL A 175 -18.23 -1.00 4.90
CA VAL A 175 -17.76 -0.71 6.27
C VAL A 175 -17.85 0.80 6.54
N VAL A 176 -17.37 1.64 5.62
CA VAL A 176 -17.47 3.10 5.73
C VAL A 176 -18.94 3.54 5.82
N ARG A 177 -19.82 3.00 4.96
CA ARG A 177 -21.25 3.31 5.01
C ARG A 177 -21.87 2.96 6.37
N GLN A 178 -21.51 1.83 6.98
CA GLN A 178 -22.01 1.44 8.29
C GLN A 178 -21.51 2.36 9.42
N LEU A 179 -20.26 2.81 9.36
CA LEU A 179 -19.70 3.78 10.31
C LEU A 179 -20.41 5.14 10.25
N TYR A 180 -20.70 5.64 9.05
CA TYR A 180 -21.44 6.90 8.87
C TYR A 180 -22.94 6.78 9.14
N ALA A 181 -23.54 5.60 8.95
CA ALA A 181 -24.96 5.38 9.26
C ALA A 181 -25.26 5.38 10.78
N VAL A 182 -24.24 5.19 11.62
CA VAL A 182 -24.39 5.14 13.10
C VAL A 182 -24.22 6.52 13.75
N HIS A 183 -23.85 7.57 13.01
CA HIS A 183 -23.89 8.96 13.49
C HIS A 183 -24.77 9.86 12.62
N PRO A 184 -26.10 9.77 12.74
CA PRO A 184 -26.98 10.86 12.32
C PRO A 184 -26.95 11.97 13.39
N ALA A 185 -26.45 13.15 13.01
CA ALA A 185 -26.74 14.44 13.62
C ALA A 185 -26.51 14.58 15.15
N ALA A 186 -25.28 14.87 15.56
CA ALA A 186 -25.06 15.59 16.82
C ALA A 186 -25.13 17.11 16.54
N GLU A 187 -26.27 17.70 16.94
CA GLU A 187 -26.48 19.09 17.35
C GLU A 187 -26.47 20.20 16.27
N THR A 188 -27.66 20.47 15.72
CA THR A 188 -28.07 21.86 15.42
C THR A 188 -28.44 22.52 16.77
N PRO A 189 -27.80 23.61 17.21
CA PRO A 189 -28.20 24.28 18.43
C PRO A 189 -29.51 25.03 18.19
N ALA A 190 -30.62 24.37 18.51
CA ALA A 190 -31.92 25.01 18.68
C ALA A 190 -32.00 25.58 20.10
N ASN A 191 -31.47 26.78 20.32
CA ASN A 191 -31.99 27.66 21.38
C ASN A 191 -31.64 29.13 21.13
N ALA A 192 -32.47 29.79 20.34
CA ALA A 192 -32.56 31.25 20.28
C ALA A 192 -34.03 31.64 20.46
N SER A 193 -34.48 31.73 21.71
CA SER A 193 -35.65 32.52 22.10
C SER A 193 -35.61 32.85 23.59
N ASP A 194 -34.94 33.97 23.89
CA ASP A 194 -35.42 35.12 24.67
C ASP A 194 -36.29 34.86 25.93
N PRO A 195 -35.83 35.20 27.15
CA PRO A 195 -36.70 35.47 28.28
C PRO A 195 -37.01 36.98 28.36
N LYS A 196 -38.18 37.38 27.86
CA LYS A 196 -38.81 38.67 28.20
C LYS A 196 -39.78 38.51 29.38
N GLU A 197 -39.56 39.38 30.37
CA GLU A 197 -40.54 40.06 31.23
C GLU A 197 -41.57 39.22 32.00
N LYS A 198 -41.42 39.21 33.34
CA LYS A 198 -42.43 39.73 34.26
C LYS A 198 -41.83 40.10 35.61
#